data_AF-A0A8J8A3N8-F1
#
_entry.id   AF-A0A8J8A3N8-F1
#
_cell.length_a   1.000
_cell.length_b   1.000
_cell.length_c   1.000
_cell.angle_alpha   90.00
_cell.angle_beta   90.00
_cell.angle_gamma   90.00
#
_symmetry.space_group_name_H-M   'P 1'
#
loop_
_entity.id
_entity.type
_entity.pdbx_description
1 polymer ?
#
loop_
_entity_poly.entity_id
_entity_poly.type
_entity_poly.pdbx_seq_one_letter_code
_entity_poly.pdbx_strand_id
1 'polypeptide(L)'
;MSALDWEQLLADTRGYLATVGDLDEDDPVPVDELVAQAEANGYNEREVRDAVRDTDALEAVGGLDDLRVHLADDTHPVSSENDATDTDVSGESGGYEGEEPGSSGSNPTPEAEETGPQNGDPATVDSWGGVDFSETAADTYPPELLDVEQWMGRLAGEKMPFSPWAERDHPEADPDKDARYKWGLSENYADGETAGMAEDDPRLDGRLFIQREDDPYAFVDGDDVRDPETGEIHPAFRAVLDHLGVTYADVSSSGAGVHAYYRGELPVGGKGQAAFDIDTEPWGANDDVPAIEIYANKHVNITTGDHLVGTGTEVAEWDDDALRAILEANGYEDKPEVDHDTDSKREDLEGYTPGATGKDETTDEIRDVLKAVDRLEPRDVRLKTSK
;
A
#
# COMPACT_ATOMS: atom_id res chain seq x y z
N MET A 1 -2.96 -26.74 10.23
CA MET A 1 -3.83 -25.56 10.21
C MET A 1 -5.25 -26.00 9.93
N SER A 2 -6.25 -25.44 10.62
CA SER A 2 -7.63 -25.54 10.17
C SER A 2 -7.73 -24.83 8.82
N ALA A 3 -8.38 -25.44 7.84
CA ALA A 3 -8.70 -24.72 6.61
C ALA A 3 -9.51 -23.46 6.99
N LEU A 4 -9.17 -22.31 6.41
CA LEU A 4 -9.93 -21.08 6.56
C LEU A 4 -11.36 -21.34 6.09
N ASP A 5 -12.34 -21.03 6.94
CA ASP A 5 -13.74 -21.08 6.56
C ASP A 5 -14.08 -19.81 5.78
N TRP A 6 -13.82 -19.86 4.47
CA TRP A 6 -14.00 -18.72 3.58
C TRP A 6 -15.44 -18.22 3.53
N GLU A 7 -16.42 -19.11 3.70
CA GLU A 7 -17.84 -18.74 3.72
C GLU A 7 -18.14 -17.89 4.97
N GLN A 8 -17.69 -18.34 6.15
CA GLN A 8 -17.85 -17.58 7.39
C GLN A 8 -17.05 -16.27 7.37
N LEU A 9 -15.80 -16.31 6.90
CA LEU A 9 -14.93 -15.13 6.88
C LEU A 9 -15.45 -14.05 5.92
N LEU A 10 -15.95 -14.43 4.74
CA LEU A 10 -16.61 -13.51 3.82
C LEU A 10 -17.93 -12.98 4.40
N ALA A 11 -18.72 -13.83 5.07
CA ALA A 11 -19.96 -13.39 5.71
C ALA A 11 -19.71 -12.40 6.86
N ASP A 12 -18.67 -12.60 7.67
CA ASP A 12 -18.28 -11.71 8.74
C ASP A 12 -17.77 -10.38 8.20
N THR A 13 -16.89 -10.43 7.19
CA THR A 13 -16.34 -9.23 6.54
C THR A 13 -17.46 -8.44 5.85
N ARG A 14 -18.37 -9.12 5.14
CA ARG A 14 -19.56 -8.47 4.55
C ARG A 14 -20.49 -7.92 5.62
N GLY A 15 -20.69 -8.62 6.73
CA GLY A 15 -21.51 -8.14 7.84
C GLY A 15 -20.96 -6.84 8.41
N TYR A 16 -19.64 -6.76 8.59
CA TYR A 16 -18.94 -5.54 8.99
C TYR A 16 -19.12 -4.44 7.93
N LEU A 17 -18.79 -4.71 6.68
CA LEU A 17 -18.85 -3.73 5.59
C LEU A 17 -20.27 -3.24 5.26
N ALA A 18 -21.28 -4.12 5.37
CA ALA A 18 -22.69 -3.77 5.21
C ALA A 18 -23.19 -2.88 6.36
N THR A 19 -22.66 -3.03 7.58
CA THR A 19 -23.00 -2.12 8.69
C THR A 19 -22.41 -0.72 8.54
N VAL A 20 -21.33 -0.58 7.75
CA VAL A 20 -20.72 0.71 7.41
C VAL A 20 -21.12 1.23 6.02
N GLY A 21 -21.97 0.50 5.29
CA GLY A 21 -22.55 0.90 4.00
C GLY A 21 -21.66 0.68 2.76
N ASP A 22 -20.60 -0.12 2.88
CA ASP A 22 -19.55 -0.24 1.84
C ASP A 22 -19.75 -1.38 0.83
N LEU A 23 -20.74 -2.27 1.03
CA LEU A 23 -21.02 -3.41 0.13
C LEU A 23 -22.51 -3.82 0.17
N ASP A 24 -23.09 -4.12 -1.00
CA ASP A 24 -24.38 -4.83 -1.12
C ASP A 24 -24.20 -6.37 -0.90
N GLU A 25 -25.30 -7.11 -0.68
CA GLU A 25 -25.32 -8.52 -0.23
C GLU A 25 -24.54 -9.51 -1.13
N ASP A 26 -24.31 -9.14 -2.39
CA ASP A 26 -23.63 -9.97 -3.40
C ASP A 26 -22.30 -9.38 -3.91
N ASP A 27 -21.87 -8.22 -3.40
CA ASP A 27 -20.68 -7.55 -3.91
C ASP A 27 -19.39 -8.28 -3.51
N PRO A 28 -18.36 -8.28 -4.38
CA PRO A 28 -17.07 -8.87 -4.07
C PRO A 28 -16.34 -8.01 -3.02
N VAL A 29 -15.78 -8.70 -2.03
CA VAL A 29 -15.17 -8.12 -0.82
C VAL A 29 -13.72 -7.72 -1.13
N PRO A 30 -13.27 -6.49 -0.80
CA PRO A 30 -11.87 -6.11 -0.92
C PRO A 30 -10.96 -7.07 -0.14
N VAL A 31 -9.87 -7.51 -0.76
CA VAL A 31 -8.93 -8.46 -0.13
C VAL A 31 -8.34 -7.88 1.15
N ASP A 32 -8.03 -6.59 1.20
CA ASP A 32 -7.46 -5.98 2.40
C ASP A 32 -8.45 -5.96 3.58
N GLU A 33 -9.75 -5.78 3.32
CA GLU A 33 -10.79 -5.88 4.35
C GLU A 33 -10.99 -7.32 4.81
N LEU A 34 -10.91 -8.29 3.88
CA LEU A 34 -10.96 -9.71 4.20
C LEU A 34 -9.78 -10.14 5.08
N VAL A 35 -8.59 -9.61 4.78
CA VAL A 35 -7.36 -9.83 5.54
C VAL A 35 -7.47 -9.21 6.93
N ALA A 36 -7.89 -7.95 7.04
CA ALA A 36 -8.09 -7.28 8.33
C ALA A 36 -9.13 -8.01 9.21
N GLN A 37 -10.21 -8.52 8.62
CA GLN A 37 -11.20 -9.31 9.36
C GLN A 37 -10.65 -10.67 9.80
N ALA A 38 -9.75 -11.28 9.01
CA ALA A 38 -9.10 -12.53 9.39
C ALA A 38 -8.10 -12.31 10.54
N GLU A 39 -7.35 -11.21 10.52
CA GLU A 39 -6.50 -10.82 11.64
C GLU A 39 -7.28 -10.57 12.93
N ALA A 40 -8.44 -9.90 12.82
CA ALA A 40 -9.36 -9.73 13.94
C ALA A 40 -9.88 -11.06 14.51
N ASN A 41 -9.96 -12.10 13.67
CA ASN A 41 -10.31 -13.47 14.05
C ASN A 41 -9.10 -14.30 14.53
N GLY A 42 -7.91 -13.70 14.61
CA GLY A 42 -6.69 -14.29 15.15
C GLY A 42 -5.87 -15.09 14.13
N TYR A 43 -6.11 -14.89 12.83
CA TYR A 43 -5.29 -15.45 11.76
C TYR A 43 -4.09 -14.54 11.47
N ASN A 44 -2.99 -15.11 10.98
CA ASN A 44 -1.83 -14.33 10.57
C ASN A 44 -2.07 -13.75 9.17
N GLU A 45 -1.75 -12.46 8.98
CA GLU A 45 -1.98 -11.73 7.73
C GLU A 45 -1.42 -12.46 6.50
N ARG A 46 -0.15 -12.89 6.59
CA ARG A 46 0.55 -13.60 5.52
C ARG A 46 -0.09 -14.94 5.21
N GLU A 47 -0.45 -15.73 6.23
CA GLU A 47 -1.14 -17.00 6.02
C GLU A 47 -2.48 -16.80 5.30
N VAL A 48 -3.17 -15.69 5.55
CA VAL A 48 -4.44 -15.36 4.89
C VAL A 48 -4.19 -14.89 3.46
N ARG A 49 -3.22 -14.01 3.20
CA ARG A 49 -2.86 -13.55 1.85
C ARG A 49 -2.37 -14.70 0.96
N ASP A 50 -1.51 -15.58 1.49
CA ASP A 50 -1.07 -16.79 0.80
C ASP A 50 -2.26 -17.72 0.53
N ALA A 51 -3.17 -17.89 1.50
CA ALA A 51 -4.35 -18.72 1.32
C ALA A 51 -5.36 -18.12 0.32
N VAL A 52 -5.52 -16.80 0.24
CA VAL A 52 -6.33 -16.13 -0.79
C VAL A 52 -5.74 -16.36 -2.18
N ARG A 53 -4.40 -16.36 -2.31
CA ARG A 53 -3.71 -16.60 -3.58
C ARG A 53 -3.77 -18.06 -4.05
N ASP A 54 -3.72 -18.99 -3.11
CA ASP A 54 -3.59 -20.43 -3.40
C ASP A 54 -4.93 -21.19 -3.37
N THR A 55 -6.05 -20.54 -3.04
CA THR A 55 -7.36 -21.19 -2.93
C THR A 55 -8.18 -21.15 -4.22
N ASP A 56 -8.77 -22.28 -4.59
CA ASP A 56 -9.77 -22.36 -5.67
C ASP A 56 -11.19 -21.97 -5.21
N ALA A 57 -11.38 -21.69 -3.90
CA ALA A 57 -12.69 -21.37 -3.32
C ALA A 57 -13.11 -19.90 -3.52
N LEU A 58 -12.17 -19.04 -3.92
CA LEU A 58 -12.38 -17.62 -4.12
C LEU A 58 -12.13 -17.24 -5.59
N GLU A 59 -13.05 -16.46 -6.16
CA GLU A 59 -12.88 -15.83 -7.45
C GLU A 59 -12.48 -14.37 -7.29
N ALA A 60 -11.28 -14.04 -7.77
CA ALA A 60 -10.76 -12.68 -7.81
C ALA A 60 -11.40 -11.86 -8.93
N VAL A 61 -11.85 -10.65 -8.59
CA VAL A 61 -12.49 -9.69 -9.48
C VAL A 61 -11.88 -8.31 -9.22
N GLY A 62 -11.67 -7.53 -10.28
CA GLY A 62 -11.07 -6.20 -10.18
C GLY A 62 -9.62 -6.16 -10.67
N GLY A 63 -9.02 -4.97 -10.58
CA GLY A 63 -7.62 -4.74 -10.89
C GLY A 63 -6.73 -5.05 -9.67
N LEU A 64 -5.41 -5.05 -9.86
CA LEU A 64 -4.46 -5.27 -8.75
C LEU A 64 -4.59 -4.22 -7.63
N ASP A 65 -5.07 -3.01 -7.97
CA ASP A 65 -5.22 -1.88 -7.04
C ASP A 65 -6.59 -1.85 -6.32
N ASP A 66 -7.51 -2.76 -6.66
CA ASP A 66 -8.82 -2.95 -6.01
C ASP A 66 -9.19 -4.44 -6.16
N LEU A 67 -8.31 -5.30 -5.65
CA LEU A 67 -8.49 -6.75 -5.74
C LEU A 67 -9.61 -7.14 -4.79
N ARG A 68 -10.70 -7.67 -5.35
CA ARG A 68 -11.87 -8.11 -4.59
C ARG A 68 -12.10 -9.60 -4.82
N VAL A 69 -12.73 -10.26 -3.87
CA VAL A 69 -12.99 -11.70 -3.93
C VAL A 69 -14.43 -12.03 -3.55
N HIS A 70 -14.96 -13.08 -4.15
CA HIS A 70 -16.23 -13.70 -3.76
C HIS A 70 -16.09 -15.23 -3.84
N LEU A 71 -17.06 -15.98 -3.30
CA LEU A 71 -17.05 -17.44 -3.41
C LEU A 71 -17.21 -17.85 -4.87
N ALA A 72 -16.38 -18.79 -5.31
CA ALA A 72 -16.52 -19.43 -6.62
C ALA A 72 -17.87 -20.16 -6.70
N ASP A 73 -18.55 -20.09 -7.85
CA ASP A 73 -19.96 -20.52 -8.04
C ASP A 73 -20.19 -22.05 -7.89
N ASP A 74 -19.16 -22.81 -7.52
CA ASP A 74 -19.16 -24.28 -7.44
C ASP A 74 -18.79 -24.86 -6.06
N THR A 75 -18.88 -24.09 -4.97
CA THR A 75 -18.74 -24.64 -3.61
C THR A 75 -19.95 -24.36 -2.73
N HIS A 76 -21.07 -25.03 -3.02
CA HIS A 76 -21.94 -25.48 -1.94
C HIS A 76 -21.44 -26.83 -1.41
N PRO A 77 -21.00 -26.86 -0.14
CA PRO A 77 -21.66 -27.82 0.74
C PRO A 77 -21.91 -27.27 2.16
N VAL A 78 -23.20 -27.03 2.42
CA VAL A 78 -23.95 -27.46 3.62
C VAL A 78 -23.32 -27.21 5.00
N SER A 79 -23.78 -26.11 5.62
CA SER A 79 -24.06 -25.90 7.04
C SER A 79 -23.81 -27.06 8.02
N SER A 80 -23.11 -26.76 9.12
CA SER A 80 -23.48 -27.34 10.42
C SER A 80 -23.32 -26.33 11.54
N GLU A 81 -24.46 -25.86 12.03
CA GLU A 81 -24.66 -25.27 13.35
C GLU A 81 -23.95 -26.11 14.45
N ASN A 82 -23.35 -25.44 15.44
CA ASN A 82 -23.50 -25.88 16.82
C ASN A 82 -23.31 -24.74 17.83
N ASP A 83 -24.13 -24.87 18.85
CA ASP A 83 -24.56 -23.95 19.89
C ASP A 83 -23.76 -24.15 21.19
N ALA A 84 -23.79 -23.11 22.03
CA ALA A 84 -23.59 -23.10 23.48
C ALA A 84 -22.13 -23.25 24.01
N THR A 85 -21.66 -22.60 25.09
CA THR A 85 -22.33 -22.10 26.31
C THR A 85 -21.50 -21.01 27.01
N ASP A 86 -22.24 -20.03 27.54
CA ASP A 86 -22.03 -19.20 28.73
C ASP A 86 -21.20 -19.83 29.88
N THR A 87 -20.25 -19.09 30.47
CA THR A 87 -20.03 -19.12 31.93
C THR A 87 -19.35 -17.85 32.46
N ASP A 88 -20.15 -17.10 33.19
CA ASP A 88 -19.89 -15.96 34.06
C ASP A 88 -19.23 -16.40 35.39
N VAL A 89 -18.14 -15.73 35.85
CA VAL A 89 -17.77 -15.63 37.29
C VAL A 89 -17.01 -14.32 37.59
N SER A 90 -17.69 -13.49 38.36
CA SER A 90 -17.26 -12.30 39.12
C SER A 90 -16.09 -12.48 40.11
N GLY A 91 -15.35 -11.39 40.43
CA GLY A 91 -14.51 -11.33 41.63
C GLY A 91 -13.79 -9.99 41.88
N GLU A 92 -14.27 -9.25 42.88
CA GLU A 92 -13.93 -7.88 43.31
C GLU A 92 -12.50 -7.60 43.89
N SER A 93 -12.07 -6.36 43.64
CA SER A 93 -11.51 -5.33 44.57
C SER A 93 -10.20 -5.52 45.37
N GLY A 94 -9.45 -4.42 45.45
CA GLY A 94 -8.49 -4.15 46.53
C GLY A 94 -7.50 -3.03 46.20
N GLY A 95 -7.86 -1.77 46.48
CA GLY A 95 -6.95 -0.62 46.39
C GLY A 95 -6.03 -0.47 47.61
N TYR A 96 -4.94 0.27 47.46
CA TYR A 96 -4.22 0.96 48.53
C TYR A 96 -3.49 2.19 47.99
N GLU A 97 -3.70 3.32 48.67
CA GLU A 97 -3.04 4.63 48.49
C GLU A 97 -1.74 4.72 49.32
N GLY A 98 -0.90 5.70 48.96
CA GLY A 98 0.07 6.37 49.84
C GLY A 98 1.55 6.10 49.50
N GLU A 99 2.49 7.04 49.50
CA GLU A 99 2.58 8.45 49.89
C GLU A 99 3.86 9.05 49.22
N GLU A 100 3.85 10.37 49.01
CA GLU A 100 5.00 11.26 48.73
C GLU A 100 6.11 11.19 49.82
N PRO A 101 7.36 11.61 49.51
CA PRO A 101 7.79 12.93 50.00
C PRO A 101 8.81 13.69 49.10
N GLY A 102 8.48 14.93 48.74
CA GLY A 102 9.12 16.17 49.20
C GLY A 102 10.67 16.36 49.22
N SER A 103 11.12 17.23 48.30
CA SER A 103 11.97 18.43 48.49
C SER A 103 13.49 18.36 48.76
N SER A 104 14.27 18.96 47.83
CA SER A 104 15.08 20.20 48.00
C SER A 104 16.45 20.16 47.32
N GLY A 105 16.80 21.18 46.53
CA GLY A 105 18.22 21.46 46.20
C GLY A 105 18.52 22.24 44.92
N SER A 106 18.38 23.56 44.98
CA SER A 106 19.18 24.65 44.35
C SER A 106 20.03 24.45 43.07
N ASN A 107 19.77 25.34 42.11
CA ASN A 107 20.50 25.74 40.89
C ASN A 107 22.01 26.08 41.12
N PRO A 108 22.90 26.10 40.08
CA PRO A 108 22.89 27.22 39.12
C PRO A 108 23.24 26.88 37.65
N THR A 109 22.63 27.68 36.77
CA THR A 109 22.93 27.96 35.36
C THR A 109 24.38 28.39 35.11
N PRO A 110 24.99 28.02 33.96
CA PRO A 110 25.94 28.85 33.25
C PRO A 110 25.36 29.38 31.94
N GLU A 111 25.92 30.52 31.55
CA GLU A 111 25.43 31.51 30.60
C GLU A 111 25.51 31.06 29.14
N ALA A 112 24.61 31.64 28.34
CA ALA A 112 24.58 31.57 26.90
C ALA A 112 25.79 32.26 26.27
N GLU A 113 26.51 31.56 25.40
CA GLU A 113 27.29 32.17 24.34
C GLU A 113 26.49 32.11 23.03
N GLU A 114 26.20 33.29 22.48
CA GLU A 114 25.68 33.46 21.14
C GLU A 114 26.61 32.81 20.12
N THR A 115 26.15 31.73 19.49
CA THR A 115 26.63 31.30 18.18
C THR A 115 25.40 31.27 17.27
N GLY A 116 25.39 32.15 16.27
CA GLY A 116 24.30 32.24 15.31
C GLY A 116 24.13 30.94 14.52
N PRO A 117 22.92 30.66 14.00
CA PRO A 117 22.68 29.45 13.22
C PRO A 117 23.53 29.52 11.94
N GLN A 118 24.52 28.64 11.85
CA GLN A 118 25.13 28.29 10.59
C GLN A 118 24.23 27.22 9.97
N ASN A 119 23.35 27.65 9.07
CA ASN A 119 22.73 26.75 8.08
C ASN A 119 23.86 26.20 7.21
N GLY A 120 24.40 25.05 7.59
CA GLY A 120 25.18 24.21 6.70
C GLY A 120 24.38 22.93 6.55
N ASP A 121 24.03 22.57 5.33
CA ASP A 121 23.54 21.22 5.04
C ASP A 121 24.49 20.21 5.69
N PRO A 122 23.97 19.20 6.41
CA PRO A 122 24.82 18.11 6.86
C PRO A 122 25.51 17.53 5.63
N ALA A 123 26.83 17.32 5.72
CA ALA A 123 27.62 16.83 4.61
C ALA A 123 26.99 15.53 4.06
N THR A 124 26.52 15.56 2.82
CA THR A 124 25.97 14.40 2.13
C THR A 124 27.09 13.40 1.87
N VAL A 125 26.86 12.13 2.17
CA VAL A 125 27.80 11.07 1.79
C VAL A 125 27.71 10.79 0.30
N ASP A 126 28.84 10.42 -0.32
CA ASP A 126 28.87 10.08 -1.75
C ASP A 126 28.28 8.69 -2.08
N SER A 127 27.97 7.88 -1.05
CA SER A 127 27.45 6.50 -1.20
C SER A 127 26.72 6.04 0.07
N TRP A 128 25.76 5.12 -0.05
CA TRP A 128 25.09 4.51 1.11
C TRP A 128 26.05 3.70 1.99
N GLY A 129 27.20 3.30 1.43
CA GLY A 129 28.39 2.85 2.14
C GLY A 129 28.83 3.70 3.36
N GLY A 130 28.52 5.00 3.37
CA GLY A 130 28.89 5.94 4.43
C GLY A 130 27.78 6.30 5.41
N VAL A 131 26.54 5.88 5.19
CA VAL A 131 25.38 6.21 6.04
C VAL A 131 25.36 5.30 7.27
N ASP A 132 25.11 5.90 8.44
CA ASP A 132 24.77 5.18 9.67
C ASP A 132 23.25 5.15 9.82
N PHE A 133 22.64 3.98 9.63
CA PHE A 133 21.19 3.80 9.68
C PHE A 133 20.61 3.86 11.11
N SER A 134 21.47 4.00 12.13
CA SER A 134 21.06 4.20 13.52
C SER A 134 20.92 5.67 13.91
N GLU A 135 21.48 6.61 13.13
CA GLU A 135 21.49 8.04 13.44
C GLU A 135 20.43 8.79 12.63
N THR A 136 19.45 9.37 13.33
CA THR A 136 18.36 10.13 12.71
C THR A 136 18.24 11.56 13.21
N ALA A 137 17.64 12.42 12.37
CA ALA A 137 17.22 13.77 12.69
C ALA A 137 15.70 13.88 12.51
N ALA A 138 14.98 14.08 13.62
CA ALA A 138 13.53 14.23 13.59
C ALA A 138 13.08 15.52 12.87
N ASP A 139 11.83 15.50 12.38
CA ASP A 139 11.15 16.61 11.69
C ASP A 139 11.97 17.19 10.51
N THR A 140 12.68 16.33 9.79
CA THR A 140 13.48 16.73 8.63
C THR A 140 12.94 16.06 7.38
N TYR A 141 12.51 16.86 6.42
CA TYR A 141 11.81 16.43 5.21
C TYR A 141 12.43 17.06 3.95
N PRO A 142 12.19 16.49 2.75
CA PRO A 142 12.69 17.10 1.53
C PRO A 142 12.05 18.47 1.30
N PRO A 143 12.84 19.56 1.16
CA PRO A 143 12.29 20.91 0.98
C PRO A 143 11.34 21.00 -0.21
N GLU A 144 11.67 20.29 -1.30
CA GLU A 144 10.83 20.28 -2.49
C GLU A 144 9.47 19.61 -2.29
N LEU A 145 9.35 18.61 -1.41
CA LEU A 145 8.07 17.96 -1.12
C LEU A 145 7.24 18.85 -0.19
N LEU A 146 7.88 19.55 0.76
CA LEU A 146 7.20 20.47 1.67
C LEU A 146 6.49 21.62 0.93
N ASP A 147 7.04 22.07 -0.19
CA ASP A 147 6.47 23.15 -1.01
C ASP A 147 5.22 22.74 -1.81
N VAL A 148 4.90 21.44 -1.88
CA VAL A 148 3.78 20.90 -2.68
C VAL A 148 2.56 20.69 -1.80
N GLU A 149 1.38 21.14 -2.27
CA GLU A 149 0.09 20.93 -1.60
C GLU A 149 -0.43 19.49 -1.77
N GLN A 150 0.29 18.51 -1.23
CA GLN A 150 0.01 17.08 -1.33
C GLN A 150 0.19 16.34 0.00
N TRP A 151 0.18 17.05 1.12
CA TRP A 151 0.30 16.47 2.45
C TRP A 151 -1.05 16.24 3.11
N MET A 152 -1.15 15.18 3.89
CA MET A 152 -2.23 14.91 4.83
C MET A 152 -1.63 14.54 6.19
N GLY A 153 -2.42 14.65 7.27
CA GLY A 153 -2.03 14.10 8.57
C GLY A 153 -2.05 12.57 8.54
N ARG A 154 -1.22 11.94 9.36
CA ARG A 154 -1.26 10.50 9.65
C ARG A 154 -1.91 10.28 11.01
N LEU A 155 -2.92 9.41 11.06
CA LEU A 155 -3.63 9.11 12.30
C LEU A 155 -2.76 8.38 13.32
N ALA A 156 -2.93 8.73 14.59
CA ALA A 156 -2.18 8.15 15.68
C ALA A 156 -2.41 6.64 15.81
N GLY A 157 -1.32 5.87 15.69
CA GLY A 157 -1.36 4.40 15.78
C GLY A 157 -1.94 3.71 14.53
N GLU A 158 -2.20 4.46 13.45
CA GLU A 158 -2.73 3.94 12.21
C GLU A 158 -1.89 4.46 11.03
N LYS A 159 -1.75 3.68 9.96
CA LYS A 159 -1.08 4.14 8.73
C LYS A 159 -2.06 4.90 7.81
N MET A 160 -3.03 5.61 8.38
CA MET A 160 -4.18 6.15 7.65
C MET A 160 -4.14 7.68 7.47
N PRO A 161 -4.46 8.19 6.27
CA PRO A 161 -4.52 9.62 5.98
C PRO A 161 -5.74 10.30 6.62
N PHE A 162 -5.53 11.47 7.20
CA PHE A 162 -6.59 12.29 7.79
C PHE A 162 -6.26 13.78 7.75
N SER A 163 -7.21 14.59 7.28
CA SER A 163 -7.05 16.04 7.19
C SER A 163 -7.93 16.75 8.21
N PRO A 164 -7.41 17.10 9.41
CA PRO A 164 -8.20 17.79 10.44
C PRO A 164 -8.70 19.18 10.00
N TRP A 165 -8.02 19.79 9.02
CA TRP A 165 -8.38 21.10 8.44
C TRP A 165 -9.49 21.03 7.38
N ALA A 166 -9.78 19.85 6.85
CA ALA A 166 -10.80 19.70 5.82
C ALA A 166 -12.21 19.56 6.40
N GLU A 167 -13.21 19.66 5.53
CA GLU A 167 -14.62 19.51 5.91
C GLU A 167 -15.01 18.03 5.99
N ARG A 168 -15.85 17.69 6.97
CA ARG A 168 -16.38 16.32 7.14
C ARG A 168 -17.23 15.90 5.93
N ASP A 169 -18.02 16.81 5.38
CA ASP A 169 -18.96 16.50 4.30
C ASP A 169 -18.41 17.04 2.97
N HIS A 170 -18.38 16.20 1.93
CA HIS A 170 -17.95 16.59 0.58
C HIS A 170 -18.79 15.88 -0.49
N PRO A 171 -19.21 16.55 -1.59
CA PRO A 171 -20.04 15.93 -2.63
C PRO A 171 -19.37 14.76 -3.38
N GLU A 172 -18.05 14.66 -3.33
CA GLU A 172 -17.27 13.54 -3.91
C GLU A 172 -16.95 12.43 -2.90
N ALA A 173 -17.33 12.62 -1.64
CA ALA A 173 -17.34 11.58 -0.63
C ALA A 173 -18.76 11.01 -0.51
N ASP A 174 -18.86 9.78 -0.04
CA ASP A 174 -20.14 9.21 0.34
C ASP A 174 -20.75 10.05 1.49
N PRO A 175 -22.05 10.42 1.44
CA PRO A 175 -22.69 11.25 2.46
C PRO A 175 -22.62 10.70 3.90
N ASP A 176 -22.47 9.39 4.06
CA ASP A 176 -22.39 8.73 5.37
C ASP A 176 -20.93 8.57 5.86
N LYS A 177 -19.95 8.93 5.02
CA LYS A 177 -18.51 8.85 5.32
C LYS A 177 -17.93 10.21 5.67
N ASP A 178 -16.89 10.20 6.49
CA ASP A 178 -16.12 11.40 6.80
C ASP A 178 -15.13 11.67 5.66
N ALA A 179 -15.39 12.71 4.88
CA ALA A 179 -14.60 13.07 3.71
C ALA A 179 -13.13 13.37 4.04
N ARG A 180 -12.80 13.70 5.30
CA ARG A 180 -11.43 14.03 5.73
C ARG A 180 -10.45 12.86 5.66
N TYR A 181 -10.96 11.63 5.55
CA TYR A 181 -10.16 10.42 5.34
C TYR A 181 -9.89 10.14 3.85
N LYS A 182 -10.59 10.84 2.95
CA LYS A 182 -10.53 10.58 1.51
C LYS A 182 -9.25 11.18 0.93
N TRP A 183 -8.18 10.39 0.88
CA TRP A 183 -6.91 10.80 0.30
C TRP A 183 -6.95 11.03 -1.22
N GLY A 184 -8.00 10.57 -1.91
CA GLY A 184 -8.21 10.87 -3.33
C GLY A 184 -8.74 12.29 -3.60
N LEU A 185 -9.07 13.07 -2.57
CA LEU A 185 -9.65 14.41 -2.69
C LEU A 185 -8.57 15.48 -2.48
N SER A 186 -8.26 16.25 -3.52
CA SER A 186 -7.21 17.27 -3.46
C SER A 186 -7.49 18.39 -2.44
N GLU A 187 -8.77 18.67 -2.16
CA GLU A 187 -9.21 19.63 -1.17
C GLU A 187 -8.85 19.22 0.27
N ASN A 188 -8.50 17.94 0.49
CA ASN A 188 -7.98 17.48 1.75
C ASN A 188 -6.47 17.74 1.90
N TYR A 189 -5.76 18.08 0.83
CA TYR A 189 -4.32 18.27 0.90
C TYR A 189 -3.96 19.62 1.53
N ALA A 190 -2.73 19.70 2.03
CA ALA A 190 -2.08 20.93 2.46
C ALA A 190 -0.61 20.92 2.01
N ASP A 191 0.06 22.06 2.11
CA ASP A 191 1.53 22.10 2.07
C ASP A 191 2.13 21.44 3.33
N GLY A 192 3.42 21.12 3.27
CA GLY A 192 4.10 20.39 4.34
C GLY A 192 4.18 21.18 5.64
N GLU A 193 4.30 22.51 5.57
CA GLU A 193 4.33 23.37 6.76
C GLU A 193 2.97 23.39 7.47
N THR A 194 1.88 23.52 6.72
CA THR A 194 0.51 23.52 7.25
C THR A 194 0.14 22.16 7.83
N ALA A 195 0.52 21.06 7.16
CA ALA A 195 0.35 19.71 7.69
C ALA A 195 1.15 19.52 8.98
N GLY A 196 2.39 20.02 9.04
CA GLY A 196 3.22 19.99 10.24
C GLY A 196 2.63 20.78 11.42
N MET A 197 2.04 21.95 11.18
CA MET A 197 1.32 22.69 12.23
C MET A 197 0.09 21.93 12.75
N ALA A 198 -0.53 21.10 11.91
CA ALA A 198 -1.71 20.34 12.30
C ALA A 198 -1.39 19.13 13.18
N GLU A 199 -0.11 18.72 13.30
CA GLU A 199 0.32 17.64 14.20
C GLU A 199 0.10 17.98 15.70
N ASP A 200 -0.19 19.24 16.03
CA ASP A 200 -0.73 19.63 17.34
C ASP A 200 -2.11 19.00 17.65
N ASP A 201 -2.82 18.48 16.64
CA ASP A 201 -4.05 17.72 16.81
C ASP A 201 -3.75 16.34 17.43
N PRO A 202 -4.33 16.01 18.60
CA PRO A 202 -4.01 14.76 19.31
C PRO A 202 -4.43 13.48 18.59
N ARG A 203 -5.14 13.58 17.46
CA ARG A 203 -5.48 12.45 16.61
C ARG A 203 -4.38 12.11 15.61
N LEU A 204 -3.42 12.99 15.40
CA LEU A 204 -2.32 12.78 14.48
C LEU A 204 -1.06 12.33 15.23
N ASP A 205 -0.25 11.49 14.58
CA ASP A 205 1.12 11.15 15.04
C ASP A 205 2.19 11.43 13.97
N GLY A 206 1.86 12.28 13.00
CA GLY A 206 2.75 12.72 11.94
C GLY A 206 1.97 13.19 10.71
N ARG A 207 2.69 13.27 9.60
CA ARG A 207 2.15 13.60 8.28
C ARG A 207 2.57 12.55 7.26
N LEU A 208 1.93 12.58 6.09
CA LEU A 208 2.24 11.70 4.97
C LEU A 208 2.08 12.46 3.66
N PHE A 209 2.77 11.99 2.62
CA PHE A 209 2.75 12.60 1.30
C PHE A 209 1.90 11.78 0.34
N ILE A 210 0.98 12.43 -0.35
CA ILE A 210 0.14 11.81 -1.38
C ILE A 210 0.84 11.96 -2.73
N GLN A 211 1.54 10.92 -3.16
CA GLN A 211 2.11 10.84 -4.51
C GLN A 211 1.00 10.66 -5.54
N ARG A 212 1.08 11.38 -6.65
CA ARG A 212 0.12 11.34 -7.75
C ARG A 212 0.73 10.73 -8.99
N GLU A 213 -0.13 10.28 -9.90
CA GLU A 213 0.25 9.63 -11.15
C GLU A 213 1.15 10.49 -12.05
N ASP A 214 0.95 11.80 -12.05
CA ASP A 214 1.70 12.74 -12.90
C ASP A 214 2.93 13.34 -12.19
N ASP A 215 3.21 12.92 -10.95
CA ASP A 215 4.33 13.44 -10.18
C ASP A 215 5.65 12.83 -10.67
N PRO A 216 6.77 13.57 -10.61
CA PRO A 216 8.07 13.05 -11.00
C PRO A 216 8.70 12.14 -9.94
N TYR A 217 7.97 11.81 -8.88
CA TYR A 217 8.49 11.17 -7.68
C TYR A 217 8.33 9.66 -7.76
N ALA A 218 9.29 8.99 -7.14
CA ALA A 218 9.19 7.59 -6.82
C ALA A 218 9.57 7.34 -5.36
N PHE A 219 9.05 6.26 -4.82
CA PHE A 219 9.18 5.90 -3.41
C PHE A 219 9.64 4.46 -3.30
N VAL A 220 10.78 4.25 -2.65
CA VAL A 220 11.29 2.93 -2.29
C VAL A 220 11.00 2.71 -0.82
N ASP A 221 10.15 1.75 -0.52
CA ASP A 221 9.85 1.29 0.83
C ASP A 221 10.59 -0.02 1.10
N GLY A 222 11.43 -0.02 2.13
CA GLY A 222 12.04 -1.24 2.63
C GLY A 222 11.35 -1.68 3.91
N ASP A 223 10.58 -2.76 3.85
CA ASP A 223 9.94 -3.36 5.02
C ASP A 223 10.88 -4.37 5.70
N ASP A 224 10.97 -4.28 7.03
CA ASP A 224 11.81 -5.13 7.89
C ASP A 224 13.29 -5.22 7.47
N VAL A 225 13.77 -4.24 6.70
CA VAL A 225 15.15 -4.17 6.22
C VAL A 225 16.13 -3.61 7.26
N ARG A 226 15.64 -3.01 8.34
CA ARG A 226 16.43 -2.41 9.41
C ARG A 226 16.14 -3.12 10.71
N ASP A 227 17.18 -3.48 11.46
CA ASP A 227 17.01 -3.99 12.81
C ASP A 227 16.54 -2.86 13.74
N PRO A 228 15.34 -2.94 14.34
CA PRO A 228 14.79 -1.86 15.15
C PRO A 228 15.56 -1.65 16.47
N GLU A 229 16.28 -2.66 16.97
CA GLU A 229 17.05 -2.53 18.21
C GLU A 229 18.43 -1.87 17.99
N THR A 230 19.06 -2.16 16.84
CA THR A 230 20.45 -1.76 16.58
C THR A 230 20.60 -0.70 15.49
N GLY A 231 19.61 -0.57 14.60
CA GLY A 231 19.68 0.22 13.38
C GLY A 231 20.53 -0.41 12.28
N GLU A 232 20.96 -1.67 12.42
CA GLU A 232 21.71 -2.36 11.36
C GLU A 232 20.82 -2.64 10.14
N ILE A 233 21.29 -2.23 8.96
CA ILE A 233 20.56 -2.39 7.69
C ILE A 233 20.89 -3.71 6.99
N HIS A 234 19.88 -4.30 6.35
CA HIS A 234 20.01 -5.51 5.57
C HIS A 234 20.97 -5.29 4.38
N PRO A 235 22.00 -6.15 4.19
CA PRO A 235 23.01 -5.94 3.16
C PRO A 235 22.47 -5.88 1.74
N ALA A 236 21.41 -6.65 1.42
CA ALA A 236 20.81 -6.63 0.09
C ALA A 236 20.03 -5.33 -0.16
N PHE A 237 19.34 -4.79 0.85
CA PHE A 237 18.64 -3.52 0.75
C PHE A 237 19.63 -2.37 0.52
N ARG A 238 20.71 -2.35 1.31
CA ARG A 238 21.81 -1.40 1.12
C ARG A 238 22.41 -1.48 -0.29
N ALA A 239 22.62 -2.70 -0.80
CA ALA A 239 23.16 -2.89 -2.14
C ALA A 239 22.22 -2.33 -3.23
N VAL A 240 20.90 -2.50 -3.09
CA VAL A 240 19.91 -1.88 -3.97
C VAL A 240 20.04 -0.35 -3.91
N LEU A 241 20.04 0.25 -2.72
CA LEU A 241 20.21 1.70 -2.56
C LEU A 241 21.53 2.22 -3.14
N ASP A 242 22.66 1.52 -2.92
CA ASP A 242 23.96 1.85 -3.52
C ASP A 242 23.91 1.87 -5.06
N HIS A 243 23.09 1.02 -5.67
CA HIS A 243 22.89 1.00 -7.12
C HIS A 243 21.99 2.12 -7.62
N LEU A 244 21.00 2.54 -6.84
CA LEU A 244 20.08 3.63 -7.21
C LEU A 244 20.70 5.02 -7.01
N GLY A 245 21.64 5.16 -6.08
CA GLY A 245 22.28 6.44 -5.73
C GLY A 245 21.76 7.02 -4.42
N VAL A 246 22.56 7.87 -3.76
CA VAL A 246 22.16 8.50 -2.49
C VAL A 246 21.08 9.56 -2.74
N THR A 247 20.05 9.52 -1.91
CA THR A 247 18.90 10.44 -1.91
C THR A 247 18.36 10.57 -0.50
N TYR A 248 17.44 11.50 -0.25
CA TYR A 248 16.72 11.58 1.02
C TYR A 248 16.10 10.24 1.43
N ALA A 249 16.35 9.85 2.68
CA ALA A 249 15.68 8.72 3.31
C ALA A 249 15.31 8.99 4.77
N ASP A 250 14.24 8.36 5.22
CA ASP A 250 13.79 8.36 6.61
C ASP A 250 13.50 6.95 7.12
N VAL A 251 13.48 6.79 8.44
CA VAL A 251 13.12 5.52 9.09
C VAL A 251 11.60 5.40 9.15
N SER A 252 11.07 4.22 8.86
CA SER A 252 9.62 4.01 8.87
C SER A 252 9.01 4.13 10.26
N SER A 253 7.68 4.26 10.34
CA SER A 253 6.99 4.43 11.63
C SER A 253 7.13 3.24 12.58
N SER A 254 7.47 2.05 12.06
CA SER A 254 7.75 0.87 12.89
C SER A 254 9.19 0.86 13.45
N GLY A 255 10.10 1.66 12.87
CA GLY A 255 11.53 1.61 13.15
C GLY A 255 12.27 0.47 12.45
N ALA A 256 11.56 -0.48 11.86
CA ALA A 256 12.10 -1.66 11.18
C ALA A 256 12.29 -1.45 9.67
N GLY A 257 11.66 -0.42 9.10
CA GLY A 257 11.76 -0.08 7.69
C GLY A 257 12.56 1.18 7.42
N VAL A 258 12.86 1.39 6.13
CA VAL A 258 13.52 2.60 5.62
C VAL A 258 12.85 3.01 4.34
N HIS A 259 12.47 4.29 4.24
CA HIS A 259 11.95 4.85 3.01
C HIS A 259 12.99 5.71 2.32
N ALA A 260 13.05 5.65 0.99
CA ALA A 260 13.91 6.51 0.19
C ALA A 260 13.10 7.14 -0.97
N TYR A 261 13.19 8.46 -1.11
CA TYR A 261 12.51 9.19 -2.17
C TYR A 261 13.43 9.37 -3.36
N TYR A 262 12.95 9.10 -4.56
CA TYR A 262 13.68 9.33 -5.80
C TYR A 262 12.83 10.15 -6.78
N ARG A 263 13.45 10.55 -7.88
CA ARG A 263 12.74 10.94 -9.11
C ARG A 263 12.97 9.91 -10.20
N GLY A 264 11.91 9.61 -10.95
CA GLY A 264 11.97 8.70 -12.08
C GLY A 264 10.67 7.94 -12.31
N GLU A 265 10.64 7.19 -13.40
CA GLU A 265 9.55 6.27 -13.73
C GLU A 265 10.05 4.83 -13.65
N LEU A 266 9.17 3.87 -13.38
CA LEU A 266 9.57 2.47 -13.31
C LEU A 266 10.04 2.01 -14.71
N PRO A 267 11.30 1.53 -14.88
CA PRO A 267 11.88 1.25 -16.21
C PRO A 267 11.44 -0.10 -16.80
N VAL A 268 10.18 -0.46 -16.57
CA VAL A 268 9.49 -1.67 -17.05
C VAL A 268 8.08 -1.31 -17.55
N GLY A 269 7.78 -1.67 -18.79
CA GLY A 269 6.58 -1.23 -19.50
C GLY A 269 5.28 -1.70 -18.84
N GLY A 270 4.37 -0.74 -18.60
CA GLY A 270 3.00 -1.01 -18.17
C GLY A 270 2.88 -1.44 -16.70
N LYS A 271 3.86 -1.08 -15.86
CA LYS A 271 3.83 -1.25 -14.40
C LYS A 271 4.15 0.08 -13.72
N GLY A 272 3.42 0.41 -12.67
CA GLY A 272 3.66 1.59 -11.83
C GLY A 272 4.35 1.26 -10.50
N GLN A 273 4.43 -0.03 -10.15
CA GLN A 273 5.03 -0.48 -8.89
C GLN A 273 5.68 -1.87 -9.03
N ALA A 274 6.54 -2.21 -8.07
CA ALA A 274 7.17 -3.51 -7.92
C ALA A 274 7.38 -3.85 -6.44
N ALA A 275 7.22 -5.12 -6.07
CA ALA A 275 7.49 -5.65 -4.73
C ALA A 275 8.22 -7.00 -4.80
N PHE A 276 9.22 -7.22 -3.95
CA PHE A 276 9.95 -8.50 -3.87
C PHE A 276 10.68 -8.68 -2.52
N ASP A 277 10.68 -9.92 -2.02
CA ASP A 277 11.46 -10.31 -0.84
C ASP A 277 12.96 -10.30 -1.15
N ILE A 278 13.79 -9.88 -0.19
CA ILE A 278 15.25 -9.85 -0.35
C ILE A 278 15.99 -10.88 0.52
N ASP A 279 15.27 -11.55 1.42
CA ASP A 279 15.76 -12.71 2.15
C ASP A 279 14.59 -13.68 2.45
N THR A 280 14.92 -14.87 2.90
CA THR A 280 13.99 -15.93 3.31
C THR A 280 13.85 -16.05 4.83
N GLU A 281 14.71 -15.38 5.58
CA GLU A 281 14.69 -15.33 7.05
C GLU A 281 14.54 -13.86 7.51
N PRO A 282 13.89 -13.61 8.67
CA PRO A 282 13.82 -12.27 9.24
C PRO A 282 15.20 -11.66 9.50
N TRP A 283 15.30 -10.34 9.34
CA TRP A 283 16.53 -9.60 9.59
C TRP A 283 16.56 -9.02 11.01
N GLY A 284 17.67 -9.23 11.73
CA GLY A 284 17.85 -8.66 13.06
C GLY A 284 16.80 -9.16 14.06
N ALA A 285 16.14 -8.21 14.73
CA ALA A 285 15.08 -8.48 15.70
C ALA A 285 13.65 -8.45 15.10
N ASN A 286 13.52 -8.36 13.76
CA ASN A 286 12.22 -8.35 13.10
C ASN A 286 11.55 -9.74 13.12
N ASP A 287 10.22 -9.75 13.04
CA ASP A 287 9.42 -10.99 13.01
C ASP A 287 9.19 -11.50 11.57
N ASP A 288 9.18 -10.58 10.60
CA ASP A 288 8.88 -10.85 9.19
C ASP A 288 10.13 -10.78 8.29
N VAL A 289 10.00 -11.34 7.09
CA VAL A 289 11.09 -11.37 6.11
C VAL A 289 11.23 -10.00 5.44
N PRO A 290 12.46 -9.53 5.18
CA PRO A 290 12.67 -8.23 4.59
C PRO A 290 12.19 -8.19 3.12
N ALA A 291 11.52 -7.11 2.76
CA ALA A 291 11.00 -6.88 1.41
C ALA A 291 11.33 -5.46 0.91
N ILE A 292 11.29 -5.29 -0.41
CA ILE A 292 11.38 -3.99 -1.07
C ILE A 292 10.14 -3.78 -1.90
N GLU A 293 9.51 -2.63 -1.71
CA GLU A 293 8.45 -2.10 -2.56
C GLU A 293 8.91 -0.80 -3.23
N ILE A 294 8.56 -0.62 -4.51
CA ILE A 294 8.94 0.52 -5.32
C ILE A 294 7.68 1.04 -5.99
N TYR A 295 7.39 2.33 -5.79
CA TYR A 295 6.20 3.01 -6.29
C TYR A 295 6.59 4.21 -7.14
N ALA A 296 6.18 4.22 -8.40
CA ALA A 296 6.31 5.35 -9.34
C ALA A 296 4.94 5.78 -9.90
N ASN A 297 3.86 5.39 -9.22
CA ASN A 297 2.46 5.71 -9.52
C ASN A 297 1.81 6.44 -8.35
N LYS A 298 0.50 6.67 -8.42
CA LYS A 298 -0.26 7.22 -7.29
C LYS A 298 -0.14 6.32 -6.05
N HIS A 299 0.37 6.86 -4.95
CA HIS A 299 0.58 6.12 -3.70
C HIS A 299 0.48 7.02 -2.45
N VAL A 300 0.21 6.42 -1.29
CA VAL A 300 0.23 7.11 0.01
C VAL A 300 1.58 6.83 0.65
N ASN A 301 2.50 7.79 0.57
CA ASN A 301 3.85 7.60 1.07
C ASN A 301 3.91 8.03 2.54
N ILE A 302 4.22 7.10 3.43
CA ILE A 302 4.37 7.39 4.86
C ILE A 302 5.71 8.09 5.08
N THR A 303 5.75 9.42 5.00
CA THR A 303 6.95 10.21 5.30
C THR A 303 7.03 10.50 6.79
N THR A 304 7.97 9.92 7.51
CA THR A 304 8.06 10.11 8.97
C THR A 304 8.85 11.35 9.35
N GLY A 305 9.75 11.81 8.48
CA GLY A 305 10.69 12.86 8.80
C GLY A 305 11.73 12.46 9.85
N ASP A 306 11.83 11.18 10.19
CA ASP A 306 12.92 10.63 11.00
C ASP A 306 14.14 10.38 10.10
N HIS A 307 14.71 11.49 9.62
CA HIS A 307 15.67 11.54 8.52
C HIS A 307 16.97 10.83 8.86
N LEU A 308 17.44 9.96 7.97
CA LEU A 308 18.74 9.31 8.08
C LEU A 308 19.88 10.31 7.86
N VAL A 309 20.65 10.58 8.91
CA VAL A 309 21.73 11.57 8.87
C VAL A 309 22.79 11.15 7.85
N GLY A 310 23.18 12.11 7.00
CA GLY A 310 24.19 11.92 5.95
C GLY A 310 23.62 11.63 4.56
N THR A 311 22.33 11.31 4.43
CA THR A 311 21.69 11.09 3.12
C THR A 311 21.38 12.37 2.35
N GLY A 312 21.45 13.53 3.01
CA GLY A 312 21.02 14.81 2.44
C GLY A 312 19.50 14.96 2.46
N THR A 313 19.02 16.15 2.11
CA THR A 313 17.59 16.50 2.12
C THR A 313 16.99 16.63 0.73
N GLU A 314 17.79 16.50 -0.32
CA GLU A 314 17.31 16.55 -1.70
C GLU A 314 16.78 15.18 -2.15
N VAL A 315 15.69 15.16 -2.92
CA VAL A 315 15.32 13.98 -3.70
C VAL A 315 16.25 13.93 -4.91
N ALA A 316 16.87 12.79 -5.20
CA ALA A 316 17.74 12.57 -6.34
C ALA A 316 17.04 11.74 -7.44
N GLU A 317 17.48 11.86 -8.68
CA GLU A 317 17.11 10.90 -9.74
C GLU A 317 17.81 9.56 -9.46
N TRP A 318 17.10 8.44 -9.64
CA TRP A 318 17.72 7.12 -9.55
C TRP A 318 18.45 6.72 -10.84
N ASP A 319 19.28 5.69 -10.78
CA ASP A 319 19.86 5.06 -11.97
C ASP A 319 18.87 4.08 -12.62
N ASP A 320 18.23 4.50 -13.73
CA ASP A 320 17.24 3.70 -14.47
C ASP A 320 17.80 2.36 -15.00
N ASP A 321 19.06 2.34 -15.45
CA ASP A 321 19.69 1.13 -15.98
C ASP A 321 19.92 0.12 -14.84
N ALA A 322 20.35 0.61 -13.67
CA ALA A 322 20.53 -0.21 -12.49
C ALA A 322 19.18 -0.73 -11.95
N LEU A 323 18.17 0.14 -11.86
CA LEU A 323 16.83 -0.23 -11.43
C LEU A 323 16.23 -1.28 -12.36
N ARG A 324 16.35 -1.12 -13.68
CA ARG A 324 15.88 -2.12 -14.65
C ARG A 324 16.53 -3.48 -14.41
N ALA A 325 17.84 -3.52 -14.20
CA ALA A 325 18.54 -4.77 -13.93
C ALA A 325 18.08 -5.46 -12.63
N ILE A 326 17.81 -4.67 -11.58
CA ILE A 326 17.25 -5.17 -10.31
C ILE A 326 15.84 -5.74 -10.53
N LEU A 327 14.99 -5.02 -11.25
CA LEU A 327 13.62 -5.44 -11.55
C LEU A 327 13.60 -6.74 -12.38
N GLU A 328 14.38 -6.82 -13.45
CA GLU A 328 14.49 -8.02 -14.28
C GLU A 328 14.98 -9.23 -13.47
N ALA A 329 15.96 -9.05 -12.57
CA ALA A 329 16.46 -10.09 -11.68
C ALA A 329 15.38 -10.63 -10.71
N ASN A 330 14.38 -9.81 -10.41
CA ASN A 330 13.24 -10.15 -9.54
C ASN A 330 11.96 -10.49 -10.33
N GLY A 331 12.07 -10.78 -11.64
CA GLY A 331 10.95 -11.27 -12.46
C GLY A 331 10.03 -10.17 -13.00
N TYR A 332 10.45 -8.91 -12.95
CA TYR A 332 9.75 -7.80 -13.56
C TYR A 332 10.28 -7.57 -14.97
N GLU A 333 9.56 -8.12 -15.96
CA GLU A 333 9.79 -7.88 -17.38
C GLU A 333 8.70 -6.98 -17.98
N ASP A 334 8.98 -6.41 -19.15
CA ASP A 334 8.01 -5.66 -19.94
C ASP A 334 6.78 -6.54 -20.24
N LYS A 335 5.57 -6.01 -20.06
CA LYS A 335 4.37 -6.71 -20.52
C LYS A 335 4.50 -6.97 -22.02
N PRO A 336 4.27 -8.21 -22.51
CA PRO A 336 4.26 -8.45 -23.95
C PRO A 336 3.20 -7.56 -24.58
N GLU A 337 3.56 -6.83 -25.64
CA GLU A 337 2.56 -6.16 -26.47
C GLU A 337 1.59 -7.23 -26.95
N VAL A 338 0.33 -7.13 -26.49
CA VAL A 338 -0.76 -7.90 -27.08
C VAL A 338 -0.94 -7.32 -28.47
N ASP A 339 -0.31 -7.94 -29.46
CA ASP A 339 -0.52 -7.63 -30.86
C ASP A 339 -2.00 -7.92 -31.15
N HIS A 340 -2.83 -6.89 -31.11
CA HIS A 340 -4.21 -7.02 -31.50
C HIS A 340 -4.20 -7.37 -32.98
N ASP A 341 -4.44 -8.64 -33.28
CA ASP A 341 -4.72 -9.12 -34.63
C ASP A 341 -6.05 -8.50 -35.11
N THR A 342 -5.94 -7.22 -35.48
CA THR A 342 -6.95 -6.45 -36.21
C THR A 342 -6.92 -6.81 -37.69
N ASP A 343 -6.10 -7.78 -38.10
CA ASP A 343 -6.13 -8.34 -39.43
C ASP A 343 -7.42 -9.17 -39.54
N SER A 344 -8.48 -8.48 -39.95
CA SER A 344 -9.72 -9.09 -40.45
C SER A 344 -9.48 -10.14 -41.54
N LYS A 345 -8.26 -10.21 -42.10
CA LYS A 345 -7.84 -11.16 -43.12
C LYS A 345 -7.24 -12.40 -42.48
N ARG A 346 -8.12 -13.25 -41.97
CA ARG A 346 -7.79 -14.61 -41.58
C ARG A 346 -7.77 -15.50 -42.82
N GLU A 347 -6.58 -15.73 -43.39
CA GLU A 347 -6.40 -16.58 -44.58
C GLU A 347 -6.97 -18.00 -44.38
N ASP A 348 -6.98 -18.49 -43.14
CA ASP A 348 -7.55 -19.79 -42.76
C ASP A 348 -9.10 -19.83 -42.78
N LEU A 349 -9.76 -18.66 -42.85
CA LEU A 349 -11.21 -18.52 -43.04
C LEU A 349 -11.61 -18.24 -44.49
N GLU A 350 -10.66 -18.06 -45.41
CA GLU A 350 -10.97 -17.87 -46.84
C GLU A 350 -11.55 -19.15 -47.46
N GLY A 351 -12.77 -19.05 -47.98
CA GLY A 351 -13.49 -20.21 -48.55
C GLY A 351 -14.09 -21.17 -47.54
N TYR A 352 -13.89 -20.92 -46.23
CA TYR A 352 -14.54 -21.69 -45.17
C TYR A 352 -16.05 -21.42 -45.14
N THR A 353 -16.86 -22.49 -45.14
CA THR A 353 -18.32 -22.41 -45.04
C THR A 353 -18.73 -22.93 -43.67
N PRO A 354 -19.32 -22.07 -42.81
CA PRO A 354 -19.63 -22.46 -41.45
C PRO A 354 -20.77 -23.47 -41.38
N GLY A 355 -20.67 -24.40 -40.43
CA GLY A 355 -21.67 -25.44 -40.17
C GLY A 355 -22.84 -24.93 -39.34
N ALA A 356 -22.56 -24.06 -38.37
CA ALA A 356 -23.57 -23.34 -37.58
C ALA A 356 -23.65 -21.87 -38.00
N THR A 357 -24.87 -21.39 -38.28
CA THR A 357 -25.14 -20.00 -38.68
C THR A 357 -26.37 -19.39 -38.00
N GLY A 358 -27.18 -20.22 -37.34
CA GLY A 358 -28.36 -19.80 -36.58
C GLY A 358 -28.04 -19.46 -35.13
N LYS A 359 -28.82 -18.56 -34.53
CA LYS A 359 -28.73 -18.18 -33.11
C LYS A 359 -29.05 -19.31 -32.12
N ASP A 360 -29.74 -20.36 -32.57
CA ASP A 360 -30.17 -21.50 -31.77
C ASP A 360 -29.33 -22.76 -32.10
N GLU A 361 -28.24 -22.59 -32.86
CA GLU A 361 -27.32 -23.65 -33.26
C GLU A 361 -26.06 -23.59 -32.41
N THR A 362 -25.50 -24.76 -32.08
CA THR A 362 -24.26 -24.90 -31.32
C THR A 362 -23.18 -25.53 -32.20
N THR A 363 -21.93 -25.16 -31.99
CA THR A 363 -20.77 -25.69 -32.73
C THR A 363 -19.58 -25.86 -31.81
N ASP A 364 -18.81 -26.92 -32.02
CA ASP A 364 -17.52 -27.16 -31.37
C ASP A 364 -16.36 -26.71 -32.27
N GLU A 365 -16.65 -26.16 -33.45
CA GLU A 365 -15.66 -25.68 -34.42
C GLU A 365 -15.43 -24.18 -34.25
N ILE A 366 -14.22 -23.82 -33.82
CA ILE A 366 -13.86 -22.42 -33.55
C ILE A 366 -13.97 -21.54 -34.80
N ARG A 367 -13.76 -22.08 -36.01
CA ARG A 367 -13.89 -21.33 -37.26
C ARG A 367 -15.31 -20.86 -37.54
N ASP A 368 -16.34 -21.54 -37.04
CA ASP A 368 -17.73 -21.08 -37.13
C ASP A 368 -17.92 -19.80 -36.31
N VAL A 369 -17.38 -19.77 -35.08
CA VAL A 369 -17.42 -18.62 -34.19
C VAL A 369 -16.65 -17.44 -34.79
N LEU A 370 -15.44 -17.69 -35.28
CA LEU A 370 -14.61 -16.65 -35.91
C LEU A 370 -15.25 -16.08 -37.16
N LYS A 371 -15.92 -16.91 -37.98
CA LYS A 371 -16.66 -16.44 -39.16
C LYS A 371 -17.94 -15.69 -38.79
N ALA A 372 -18.57 -16.00 -37.67
CA ALA A 372 -19.70 -15.24 -37.15
C ALA A 372 -19.24 -13.84 -36.70
N VAL A 373 -18.11 -13.74 -35.99
CA VAL A 373 -17.51 -12.47 -35.57
C VAL A 373 -17.08 -11.61 -36.77
N ASP A 374 -16.42 -12.21 -37.78
CA ASP A 374 -16.01 -11.54 -39.03
C ASP A 374 -17.21 -10.97 -39.83
N ARG A 375 -18.41 -11.50 -39.60
CA ARG A 375 -19.66 -11.05 -40.24
C ARG A 375 -20.48 -10.07 -39.40
N LEU A 376 -20.07 -9.78 -38.17
CA LEU A 376 -20.79 -8.83 -37.32
C LEU A 376 -20.72 -7.43 -37.94
N GLU A 377 -21.88 -6.86 -38.23
CA GLU A 377 -21.97 -5.45 -38.59
C GLU A 377 -22.34 -4.61 -37.36
N PRO A 378 -22.02 -3.30 -37.34
CA PRO A 378 -22.39 -2.41 -36.23
C PRO A 378 -23.89 -2.42 -35.88
N ARG A 379 -24.77 -2.78 -36.83
CA ARG A 379 -26.22 -2.89 -36.62
C ARG A 379 -26.63 -4.14 -35.81
N ASP A 380 -25.77 -5.15 -35.76
CA ASP A 380 -26.01 -6.42 -35.09
C ASP A 380 -25.67 -6.33 -33.60
N VAL A 381 -24.82 -5.37 -33.23
CA VAL A 381 -24.46 -5.07 -31.84
C VAL A 381 -25.43 -4.04 -31.26
N ARG A 382 -26.35 -4.50 -30.40
CA ARG A 382 -27.24 -3.60 -29.66
C ARG A 382 -26.52 -3.03 -28.46
N LEU A 383 -25.89 -1.87 -28.65
CA LEU A 383 -25.34 -1.10 -27.53
C LEU A 383 -26.51 -0.53 -26.70
N LYS A 384 -26.67 -1.02 -25.48
CA LYS A 384 -27.52 -0.38 -24.47
C LYS A 384 -26.62 0.55 -23.66
N THR A 385 -26.82 1.85 -23.81
CA THR A 385 -26.32 2.81 -22.81
C THR A 385 -27.33 2.86 -21.67
N SER A 386 -27.00 2.26 -20.53
CA SER A 386 -27.58 2.67 -19.25
C SER A 386 -27.20 4.13 -19.02
N LYS A 387 -28.14 4.90 -18.46
CA LYS A 387 -28.03 6.34 -18.31
C LYS A 387 -28.09 6.71 -16.84
#